data_AF-A0A7Z9BYR7-F1
#
_entry.id   AF-A0A7Z9BYR7-F1
#
_cell.length_a   1.000
_cell.length_b   1.000
_cell.length_c   1.000
_cell.angle_alpha   90.00
_cell.angle_beta   90.00
_cell.angle_gamma   90.00
#
_symmetry.space_group_name_H-M   'P 1'
#
loop_
_entity.id
_entity.type
_entity.pdbx_description
1 polymer ?
#
loop_
_entity_poly.entity_id
_entity_poly.type
_entity_poly.pdbx_seq_one_letter_code
_entity_poly.pdbx_strand_id
1 'polypeptide(L)'
;MSLSEIPCLSIAIARMNTSVADHFATWVVQSPDWNGYVHHDSSWPEPLSQTWQAWLELFSPQSVPNSLCSPPTANLPLITPSDSGRQLSYSTRLMQQLGINLWQWLFQGSIQASLHRSQGIAIGQDQPLRIRLDLRDPDLIPIPWETMQPQAGQPAISLSPNLWFSRTTFDVNPLPQRLVAQGLNILLILGENQIHNAVVEQASCLLKLKLKLEEEAIALGKAFEQCGIDIQGNKIDTHVSCNVKTLIQPTVEQLIAELETDRYNVLFYAGHGVPAPDGGLLFLRPDTTVNGTELAQVLVRCGIILAVFNTCWSAQPAVEAVSTSSNPLFQAIPSSSLAKVLIHHGVPAVLGMRDSITDSEALSFIQAFARALGERLPVDQAVAVARQQLLALYKFNQPAWTLPILYMHPEFNGVLVQPLEQIRTEMPNTAVTGFGDVPRAWLRLYNPVGNTAAQVWPVETGLVRVGRGEGNDVIVSEQWVSSKHAEIFCRHSSDGKTKPNYFLRDFSRYGTLVSNTQEWQRIHHQEIPLISGMQLKFGSSQGQILEFIIEAQYGE
;
A
#
# COMPACT_ATOMS: atom_id res chain seq x y z
N MET A 1 -8.95 13.27 -17.74
CA MET A 1 -7.73 13.38 -16.91
C MET A 1 -7.70 12.14 -16.05
N SER A 2 -6.79 11.20 -16.35
CA SER A 2 -6.58 10.01 -15.52
C SER A 2 -6.17 10.46 -14.12
N LEU A 3 -6.56 9.70 -13.09
CA LEU A 3 -6.10 9.85 -11.72
C LEU A 3 -4.60 10.18 -11.73
N SER A 4 -4.17 11.31 -11.13
CA SER A 4 -2.75 11.62 -11.07
C SER A 4 -2.08 10.57 -10.19
N GLU A 5 -1.36 9.62 -10.80
CA GLU A 5 -0.53 8.69 -10.06
C GLU A 5 0.43 9.49 -9.17
N ILE A 6 0.56 9.05 -7.91
CA ILE A 6 1.49 9.66 -6.95
C ILE A 6 2.89 9.63 -7.55
N PRO A 7 3.59 10.78 -7.64
CA PRO A 7 4.96 10.83 -8.16
C PRO A 7 5.86 9.80 -7.48
N CYS A 8 6.61 9.04 -8.29
CA CYS A 8 7.45 7.96 -7.78
C CYS A 8 8.88 8.06 -8.33
N LEU A 9 9.85 8.01 -7.42
CA LEU A 9 11.27 7.89 -7.69
C LEU A 9 11.76 6.51 -7.25
N SER A 10 12.13 5.67 -8.19
CA SER A 10 12.69 4.35 -7.90
C SER A 10 14.18 4.31 -8.23
N ILE A 11 14.98 3.87 -7.27
CA ILE A 11 16.45 3.87 -7.33
C ILE A 11 16.93 2.44 -7.17
N ALA A 12 17.78 1.96 -8.09
CA ALA A 12 18.40 0.65 -8.03
C ALA A 12 19.90 0.76 -7.75
N ILE A 13 20.42 -0.13 -6.90
CA ILE A 13 21.84 -0.21 -6.53
C ILE A 13 22.34 -1.61 -6.79
N ALA A 14 23.45 -1.75 -7.53
CA ALA A 14 24.13 -3.02 -7.75
C ALA A 14 25.65 -2.88 -7.59
N ARG A 15 26.29 -3.93 -7.06
CA ARG A 15 27.76 -4.02 -7.06
C ARG A 15 28.26 -4.24 -8.49
N MET A 16 29.30 -3.49 -8.86
CA MET A 16 29.93 -3.60 -10.16
C MET A 16 30.92 -4.75 -10.18
N ASN A 17 30.93 -5.52 -11.27
CA ASN A 17 31.93 -6.57 -11.48
C ASN A 17 33.24 -5.96 -11.99
N THR A 18 33.98 -5.29 -11.10
CA THR A 18 35.26 -4.64 -11.40
C THR A 18 36.36 -5.12 -10.47
N SER A 19 37.62 -4.88 -10.82
CA SER A 19 38.77 -5.17 -9.95
C SER A 19 38.83 -4.27 -8.70
N VAL A 20 38.02 -3.21 -8.64
CA VAL A 20 37.91 -2.31 -7.50
C VAL A 20 36.86 -2.88 -6.57
N ALA A 21 37.29 -3.29 -5.37
CA ALA A 21 36.38 -3.79 -4.34
C ALA A 21 35.34 -2.73 -3.97
N ASP A 22 34.12 -3.19 -3.66
CA ASP A 22 33.02 -2.39 -3.13
C ASP A 22 32.66 -1.15 -3.95
N HIS A 23 32.72 -1.28 -5.28
CA HIS A 23 32.21 -0.27 -6.21
C HIS A 23 30.77 -0.59 -6.61
N PHE A 24 29.90 0.41 -6.55
CA PHE A 24 28.47 0.27 -6.78
C PHE A 24 27.99 1.24 -7.84
N ALA A 25 27.12 0.75 -8.70
CA ALA A 25 26.39 1.54 -9.68
C ALA A 25 24.98 1.82 -9.16
N THR A 26 24.57 3.08 -9.23
CA THR A 26 23.25 3.55 -8.79
C THR A 26 22.50 4.15 -9.98
N TRP A 27 21.28 3.67 -10.23
CA TRP A 27 20.41 4.15 -11.29
C TRP A 27 19.08 4.65 -10.76
N VAL A 28 18.56 5.72 -11.36
CA VAL A 28 17.14 6.06 -11.25
C VAL A 28 16.40 5.33 -12.37
N VAL A 29 15.62 4.32 -12.00
CA VAL A 29 14.89 3.45 -12.93
C VAL A 29 13.43 3.87 -13.13
N GLN A 30 12.92 4.76 -12.29
CA GLN A 30 11.64 5.43 -12.45
C GLN A 30 11.75 6.84 -11.88
N SER A 31 11.24 7.84 -12.61
CA SER A 31 11.18 9.22 -12.16
C SER A 31 9.92 9.90 -12.70
N PRO A 32 9.30 10.84 -11.96
CA PRO A 32 8.24 11.69 -12.51
C PRO A 32 8.74 12.68 -13.59
N ASP A 33 10.06 12.84 -13.72
CA ASP A 33 10.72 13.67 -14.73
C ASP A 33 11.51 12.79 -15.70
N TRP A 34 11.36 13.02 -17.00
CA TRP A 34 12.14 12.33 -18.03
C TRP A 34 13.65 12.57 -17.89
N ASN A 35 14.06 13.77 -17.45
CA ASN A 35 15.47 14.06 -17.17
C ASN A 35 15.93 13.50 -15.81
N GLY A 36 15.04 12.84 -15.06
CA GLY A 36 15.33 12.20 -13.79
C GLY A 36 15.96 10.81 -13.92
N TYR A 37 15.94 10.19 -15.12
CA TYR A 37 16.61 8.92 -15.40
C TYR A 37 18.11 9.14 -15.53
N VAL A 38 18.84 8.86 -14.45
CA VAL A 38 20.26 9.16 -14.32
C VAL A 38 21.02 7.99 -13.71
N HIS A 39 22.34 8.06 -13.84
CA HIS A 39 23.28 7.08 -13.33
C HIS A 39 24.39 7.76 -12.53
N HIS A 40 24.88 7.10 -11.49
CA HIS A 40 26.05 7.50 -10.73
C HIS A 40 26.76 6.29 -10.11
N ASP A 41 28.07 6.19 -10.34
CA ASP A 41 28.93 5.18 -9.72
C ASP A 41 29.62 5.76 -8.48
N SER A 42 29.66 4.98 -7.40
CA SER A 42 30.33 5.37 -6.17
C SER A 42 31.01 4.17 -5.51
N SER A 43 32.15 4.40 -4.86
CA SER A 43 32.76 3.40 -3.97
C SER A 43 32.07 3.43 -2.61
N TRP A 44 31.96 2.27 -1.97
CA TRP A 44 31.57 2.18 -0.57
C TRP A 44 32.69 2.73 0.33
N PRO A 45 32.45 3.79 1.10
CA PRO A 45 33.51 4.47 1.83
C PRO A 45 33.80 3.78 3.18
N GLU A 46 35.07 3.62 3.51
CA GLU A 46 35.53 3.02 4.78
C GLU A 46 34.86 3.60 6.05
N PRO A 47 34.65 4.93 6.19
CA PRO A 47 33.89 5.47 7.33
C PRO A 47 32.45 4.93 7.47
N LEU A 48 31.80 4.59 6.35
CA LEU A 48 30.46 4.00 6.37
C LEU A 48 30.52 2.54 6.81
N SER A 49 31.52 1.76 6.37
CA SER A 49 31.79 0.41 6.87
C SER A 49 32.02 0.38 8.38
N GLN A 50 32.81 1.32 8.90
CA GLN A 50 33.07 1.46 10.34
C GLN A 50 31.81 1.83 11.14
N THR A 51 31.01 2.75 10.61
CA THR A 51 29.75 3.15 11.26
C THR A 51 28.73 2.00 11.24
N TRP A 52 28.70 1.23 10.15
CA TRP A 52 27.87 0.03 10.04
C TRP A 52 28.30 -1.07 11.02
N GLN A 53 29.60 -1.35 11.12
CA GLN A 53 30.13 -2.30 12.09
C GLN A 53 29.77 -1.91 13.53
N ALA A 54 29.94 -0.64 13.89
CA ALA A 54 29.55 -0.13 15.21
C ALA A 54 28.03 -0.24 15.45
N TRP A 55 27.21 -0.06 14.40
CA TRP A 55 25.76 -0.29 14.48
C TRP A 55 25.45 -1.75 14.82
N LEU A 56 26.07 -2.70 14.12
CA LEU A 56 25.88 -4.13 14.34
C LEU A 56 26.22 -4.51 15.77
N GLU A 57 27.37 -4.08 16.26
CA GLU A 57 27.81 -4.35 17.64
C GLU A 57 26.84 -3.82 18.70
N LEU A 58 26.22 -2.66 18.46
CA LEU A 58 25.35 -2.02 19.44
C LEU A 58 23.89 -2.51 19.37
N PHE A 59 23.35 -2.69 18.16
CA PHE A 59 21.91 -2.86 17.95
C PHE A 59 21.53 -4.25 17.42
N SER A 60 22.47 -5.01 16.84
CA SER A 60 22.22 -6.39 16.42
C SER A 60 23.45 -7.27 16.69
N PRO A 61 23.81 -7.48 17.97
CA PRO A 61 25.01 -8.23 18.35
C PRO A 61 24.98 -9.71 17.94
N GLN A 62 23.82 -10.20 17.49
CA GLN A 62 23.62 -11.56 16.99
C GLN A 62 23.76 -11.66 15.47
N SER A 63 23.86 -10.53 14.77
CA SER A 63 24.07 -10.50 13.32
C SER A 63 25.44 -11.04 12.95
N VAL A 64 25.49 -11.78 11.84
CA VAL A 64 26.73 -12.26 11.27
C VAL A 64 27.41 -11.12 10.49
N PRO A 65 28.69 -10.80 10.72
CA PRO A 65 29.42 -9.83 9.91
C PRO A 65 29.39 -10.24 8.43
N ASN A 66 29.12 -9.29 7.54
CA ASN A 66 29.12 -9.50 6.10
C ASN A 66 30.35 -8.86 5.44
N SER A 67 30.46 -8.99 4.12
CA SER A 67 31.65 -8.55 3.37
C SER A 67 31.91 -7.03 3.42
N LEU A 68 30.90 -6.22 3.76
CA LEU A 68 30.99 -4.76 3.87
C LEU A 68 31.52 -4.29 5.23
N CYS A 69 31.69 -5.20 6.19
CA CYS A 69 32.33 -4.89 7.47
C CYS A 69 33.85 -4.81 7.30
N SER A 70 34.45 -3.70 7.73
CA SER A 70 35.91 -3.57 7.74
C SER A 70 36.54 -4.41 8.86
N PRO A 71 37.75 -4.96 8.67
CA PRO A 71 38.49 -5.58 9.76
C PRO A 71 38.68 -4.56 10.90
N PRO A 72 38.69 -4.98 12.17
CA PRO A 72 38.77 -4.05 13.30
C PRO A 72 40.08 -3.25 13.23
N THR A 73 40.02 -2.01 12.73
CA THR A 73 41.09 -1.03 12.91
C THR A 73 41.07 -0.58 14.36
N ALA A 74 42.20 -0.76 15.04
CA ALA A 74 42.38 -0.55 16.48
C ALA A 74 42.16 0.88 17.02
N ASN A 75 41.46 1.77 16.30
CA ASN A 75 41.33 3.19 16.64
C ASN A 75 39.96 3.81 16.32
N LEU A 76 38.85 3.05 16.35
CA LEU A 76 37.61 3.68 16.82
C LEU A 76 37.75 3.76 18.34
N PRO A 77 37.63 4.93 18.98
CA PRO A 77 37.57 4.97 20.43
C PRO A 77 36.31 4.21 20.85
N LEU A 78 36.48 2.92 21.15
CA LEU A 78 35.58 2.10 21.93
C LEU A 78 35.53 2.75 23.32
N ILE A 79 34.76 3.82 23.41
CA ILE A 79 34.36 4.37 24.69
C ILE A 79 33.38 3.34 25.23
N THR A 80 33.87 2.40 26.02
CA THR A 80 33.05 1.62 26.94
C THR A 80 32.34 2.62 27.86
N PRO A 81 31.04 2.90 27.68
CA PRO A 81 30.38 3.90 28.49
C PRO A 81 29.99 3.23 29.80
N SER A 82 30.74 3.48 30.86
CA SER A 82 30.38 3.08 32.23
C SER A 82 29.29 3.98 32.85
N ASP A 83 28.64 4.82 32.04
CA ASP A 83 27.69 5.85 32.50
C ASP A 83 26.48 5.94 31.55
N SER A 84 25.28 5.73 32.09
CA SER A 84 24.03 5.56 31.33
C SER A 84 23.67 6.79 30.49
N GLY A 85 24.00 7.99 30.97
CA GLY A 85 23.80 9.24 30.22
C GLY A 85 24.70 9.37 28.99
N ARG A 86 25.92 8.83 29.02
CA ARG A 86 26.85 8.84 27.87
C ARG A 86 26.47 7.80 26.82
N GLN A 87 25.95 6.65 27.23
CA GLN A 87 25.49 5.58 26.34
C GLN A 87 24.26 5.99 25.50
N LEU A 88 23.31 6.71 26.09
CA LEU A 88 22.16 7.30 25.38
C LEU A 88 22.61 8.31 24.33
N SER A 89 23.61 9.13 24.68
CA SER A 89 24.21 10.12 23.78
C SER A 89 24.96 9.47 22.61
N TYR A 90 25.64 8.34 22.85
CA TYR A 90 26.35 7.58 21.82
C TYR A 90 25.40 6.88 20.84
N SER A 91 24.43 6.12 21.32
CA SER A 91 23.45 5.40 20.48
C SER A 91 22.68 6.34 19.55
N THR A 92 22.25 7.50 20.05
CA THR A 92 21.61 8.55 19.25
C THR A 92 22.53 9.04 18.13
N ARG A 93 23.78 9.39 18.46
CA ARG A 93 24.76 9.87 17.48
C ARG A 93 25.06 8.81 16.43
N LEU A 94 25.23 7.55 16.83
CA LEU A 94 25.53 6.46 15.92
C LEU A 94 24.41 6.25 14.90
N MET A 95 23.16 6.25 15.35
CA MET A 95 22.01 6.08 14.45
C MET A 95 21.87 7.26 13.48
N GLN A 96 22.04 8.49 13.96
CA GLN A 96 22.03 9.68 13.13
C GLN A 96 23.19 9.69 12.13
N GLN A 97 24.40 9.36 12.58
CA GLN A 97 25.59 9.31 11.74
C GLN A 97 25.46 8.26 10.64
N LEU A 98 24.96 7.06 10.96
CA LEU A 98 24.68 6.04 9.95
C LEU A 98 23.67 6.55 8.92
N GLY A 99 22.55 7.13 9.37
CA GLY A 99 21.51 7.68 8.50
C GLY A 99 22.03 8.79 7.56
N ILE A 100 22.85 9.71 8.08
CA ILE A 100 23.45 10.79 7.29
C ILE A 100 24.46 10.22 6.29
N ASN A 101 25.31 9.29 6.72
CA ASN A 101 26.32 8.68 5.85
C ASN A 101 25.66 7.88 4.70
N LEU A 102 24.60 7.13 4.98
CA LEU A 102 23.82 6.40 3.96
C LEU A 102 23.15 7.36 2.97
N TRP A 103 22.55 8.44 3.47
CA TRP A 103 21.93 9.45 2.61
C TRP A 103 22.97 10.11 1.70
N GLN A 104 24.08 10.57 2.28
CA GLN A 104 25.17 11.22 1.54
C GLN A 104 25.79 10.28 0.52
N TRP A 105 25.85 8.98 0.81
CA TRP A 105 26.38 8.00 -0.12
C TRP A 105 25.41 7.73 -1.28
N LEU A 106 24.11 7.59 -1.01
CA LEU A 106 23.10 7.29 -2.04
C LEU A 106 22.79 8.50 -2.93
N PHE A 107 22.54 9.66 -2.33
CA PHE A 107 22.09 10.86 -3.03
C PHE A 107 23.27 11.77 -3.36
N GLN A 108 24.07 11.35 -4.33
CA GLN A 108 25.20 12.10 -4.87
C GLN A 108 24.95 12.55 -6.31
N GLY A 109 25.60 13.66 -6.70
CA GLY A 109 25.67 14.13 -8.08
C GLY A 109 24.31 14.15 -8.79
N SER A 110 24.19 13.37 -9.87
CA SER A 110 23.00 13.29 -10.70
C SER A 110 21.79 12.71 -9.95
N ILE A 111 22.00 11.73 -9.04
CA ILE A 111 20.94 11.09 -8.24
C ILE A 111 20.31 12.13 -7.30
N GLN A 112 21.12 12.95 -6.63
CA GLN A 112 20.63 14.03 -5.77
C GLN A 112 19.79 15.04 -6.56
N ALA A 113 20.25 15.43 -7.75
CA ALA A 113 19.51 16.34 -8.61
C ALA A 113 18.15 15.75 -9.05
N SER A 114 18.10 14.44 -9.32
CA SER A 114 16.86 13.72 -9.66
C SER A 114 15.88 13.67 -8.47
N LEU A 115 16.39 13.43 -7.26
CA LEU A 115 15.58 13.51 -6.04
C LEU A 115 14.97 14.90 -5.87
N HIS A 116 15.78 15.97 -5.92
CA HIS A 116 15.29 17.32 -5.72
C HIS A 116 14.24 17.73 -6.77
N ARG A 117 14.43 17.36 -8.04
CA ARG A 117 13.43 17.59 -9.09
C ARG A 117 12.13 16.84 -8.80
N SER A 118 12.23 15.56 -8.44
CA SER A 118 11.07 14.72 -8.12
C SER A 118 10.29 15.27 -6.91
N GLN A 119 11.00 15.75 -5.88
CA GLN A 119 10.39 16.41 -4.73
C GLN A 119 9.70 17.72 -5.13
N GLY A 120 10.33 18.54 -5.98
CA GLY A 120 9.73 19.77 -6.49
C GLY A 120 8.45 19.52 -7.28
N ILE A 121 8.40 18.46 -8.09
CA ILE A 121 7.19 18.04 -8.82
C ILE A 121 6.10 17.61 -7.85
N ALA A 122 6.42 16.76 -6.88
CA ALA A 122 5.47 16.29 -5.87
C ALA A 122 4.87 17.46 -5.07
N ILE A 123 5.72 18.38 -4.60
CA ILE A 123 5.28 19.61 -3.92
C ILE A 123 4.38 20.46 -4.83
N GLY A 124 4.74 20.63 -6.10
CA GLY A 124 3.95 21.38 -7.07
C GLY A 124 2.58 20.74 -7.39
N GLN A 125 2.43 19.45 -7.14
CA GLN A 125 1.18 18.69 -7.30
C GLN A 125 0.39 18.56 -6.00
N ASP A 126 0.89 19.08 -4.88
CA ASP A 126 0.35 18.85 -3.54
C ASP A 126 0.18 17.35 -3.23
N GLN A 127 1.19 16.56 -3.63
CA GLN A 127 1.26 15.13 -3.46
C GLN A 127 2.56 14.74 -2.73
N PRO A 128 2.56 13.62 -1.99
CA PRO A 128 3.81 13.04 -1.48
C PRO A 128 4.66 12.48 -2.62
N LEU A 129 5.96 12.32 -2.38
CA LEU A 129 6.85 11.59 -3.28
C LEU A 129 7.07 10.17 -2.75
N ARG A 130 6.70 9.18 -3.54
CA ARG A 130 7.04 7.77 -3.24
C ARG A 130 8.48 7.50 -3.65
N ILE A 131 9.29 6.99 -2.73
CA ILE A 131 10.68 6.59 -2.96
C ILE A 131 10.81 5.09 -2.78
N ARG A 132 11.34 4.41 -3.80
CA ARG A 132 11.58 2.97 -3.77
C ARG A 132 13.03 2.63 -3.96
N LEU A 133 13.53 1.71 -3.13
CA LEU A 133 14.92 1.27 -3.17
C LEU A 133 15.03 -0.19 -3.61
N ASP A 134 15.61 -0.45 -4.77
CA ASP A 134 15.95 -1.77 -5.30
C ASP A 134 17.41 -2.11 -4.96
N LEU A 135 17.59 -2.98 -3.96
CA LEU A 135 18.90 -3.43 -3.49
C LEU A 135 19.23 -4.77 -4.17
N ARG A 136 20.07 -4.72 -5.20
CA ARG A 136 20.44 -5.90 -6.00
C ARG A 136 21.59 -6.68 -5.39
N ASP A 137 22.49 -6.00 -4.68
CA ASP A 137 23.54 -6.66 -3.91
C ASP A 137 22.99 -7.19 -2.57
N PRO A 138 23.12 -8.50 -2.27
CA PRO A 138 22.60 -9.09 -1.05
C PRO A 138 23.21 -8.51 0.24
N ASP A 139 24.45 -8.04 0.23
CA ASP A 139 25.12 -7.50 1.41
C ASP A 139 24.59 -6.11 1.80
N LEU A 140 23.85 -5.44 0.90
CA LEU A 140 23.16 -4.18 1.21
C LEU A 140 21.80 -4.39 1.88
N ILE A 141 21.23 -5.60 1.81
CA ILE A 141 19.89 -5.89 2.37
C ILE A 141 19.84 -5.73 3.90
N PRO A 142 20.83 -6.19 4.69
CA PRO A 142 20.81 -6.02 6.15
C PRO A 142 20.89 -4.56 6.64
N ILE A 143 21.30 -3.63 5.78
CA ILE A 143 21.55 -2.24 6.17
C ILE A 143 20.21 -1.51 6.46
N PRO A 144 20.11 -0.69 7.51
CA PRO A 144 18.89 0.00 7.91
C PRO A 144 18.65 1.27 7.07
N TRP A 145 18.40 1.12 5.77
CA TRP A 145 18.14 2.24 4.83
C TRP A 145 17.02 3.19 5.27
N GLU A 146 16.10 2.69 6.08
CA GLU A 146 15.02 3.43 6.72
C GLU A 146 15.54 4.60 7.58
N THR A 147 16.78 4.53 8.04
CA THR A 147 17.43 5.56 8.87
C THR A 147 17.98 6.73 8.08
N MET A 148 18.02 6.66 6.74
CA MET A 148 18.61 7.69 5.89
C MET A 148 18.08 9.09 6.22
N GLN A 149 18.99 10.06 6.40
CA GLN A 149 18.68 11.43 6.80
C GLN A 149 19.48 12.44 5.96
N PRO A 150 18.86 13.50 5.40
CA PRO A 150 19.59 14.51 4.63
C PRO A 150 20.69 15.21 5.42
N GLN A 151 20.39 15.56 6.67
CA GLN A 151 21.27 16.27 7.58
C GLN A 151 20.76 16.13 9.01
N ALA A 152 21.58 16.51 9.99
CA ALA A 152 21.17 16.53 11.39
C ALA A 152 19.94 17.43 11.60
N GLY A 153 18.98 16.94 12.39
CA GLY A 153 17.73 17.66 12.71
C GLY A 153 16.61 17.49 11.69
N GLN A 154 16.85 16.85 10.54
CA GLN A 154 15.79 16.44 9.61
C GLN A 154 15.27 15.04 9.97
N PRO A 155 13.98 14.73 9.70
CA PRO A 155 13.45 13.40 9.91
C PRO A 155 14.13 12.38 8.99
N ALA A 156 14.21 11.12 9.44
CA ALA A 156 14.60 10.02 8.57
C ALA A 156 13.60 9.86 7.42
N ILE A 157 14.07 9.35 6.28
CA ILE A 157 13.26 9.17 5.08
C ILE A 157 11.99 8.37 5.35
N SER A 158 12.07 7.36 6.22
CA SER A 158 10.98 6.47 6.59
C SER A 158 9.96 7.07 7.57
N LEU A 159 10.26 8.25 8.12
CA LEU A 159 9.43 8.99 9.07
C LEU A 159 8.82 10.25 8.44
N SER A 160 9.21 10.59 7.22
CA SER A 160 8.75 11.81 6.55
C SER A 160 7.28 11.69 6.14
N PRO A 161 6.43 12.70 6.41
CA PRO A 161 5.05 12.70 5.93
C PRO A 161 4.96 12.87 4.40
N ASN A 162 5.95 13.52 3.80
CA ASN A 162 5.96 13.87 2.37
C ASN A 162 6.79 12.91 1.52
N LEU A 163 7.53 11.99 2.14
CA LEU A 163 8.29 10.95 1.45
C LEU A 163 7.78 9.58 1.90
N TRP A 164 7.20 8.81 0.99
CA TRP A 164 6.72 7.46 1.30
C TRP A 164 7.75 6.45 0.85
N PHE A 165 8.42 5.82 1.82
CA PHE A 165 9.60 4.98 1.57
C PHE A 165 9.27 3.48 1.67
N SER A 166 9.65 2.74 0.64
CA SER A 166 9.65 1.27 0.65
C SER A 166 10.88 0.72 -0.09
N ARG A 167 11.22 -0.53 0.21
CA ARG A 167 12.12 -1.32 -0.62
C ARG A 167 11.34 -1.95 -1.77
N THR A 168 12.02 -2.33 -2.83
CA THR A 168 11.42 -3.00 -3.99
C THR A 168 12.42 -3.95 -4.65
N THR A 169 11.97 -4.65 -5.68
CA THR A 169 12.81 -5.35 -6.65
C THR A 169 12.11 -5.23 -7.99
N PHE A 170 12.87 -5.02 -9.06
CA PHE A 170 12.34 -5.01 -10.44
C PHE A 170 12.40 -6.39 -11.09
N ASP A 171 13.07 -7.35 -10.44
CA ASP A 171 12.99 -8.77 -10.75
C ASP A 171 11.76 -9.34 -10.04
N VAL A 172 10.61 -9.28 -10.72
CA VAL A 172 9.29 -9.65 -10.19
C VAL A 172 8.42 -10.25 -11.29
N ASN A 173 7.55 -11.17 -10.89
CA ASN A 173 6.41 -11.59 -11.69
C ASN A 173 5.35 -10.49 -11.71
N PRO A 174 4.67 -10.24 -12.85
CA PRO A 174 3.66 -9.21 -12.96
C PRO A 174 2.49 -9.43 -12.00
N LEU A 175 1.87 -8.35 -11.55
CA LEU A 175 0.68 -8.47 -10.70
C LEU A 175 -0.53 -8.91 -11.52
N PRO A 176 -1.32 -9.88 -11.03
CA PRO A 176 -2.60 -10.19 -11.67
C PRO A 176 -3.57 -9.01 -11.49
N GLN A 177 -4.52 -8.86 -12.41
CA GLN A 177 -5.60 -7.88 -12.27
C GLN A 177 -6.45 -8.23 -11.05
N ARG A 178 -6.61 -7.30 -10.12
CA ARG A 178 -7.36 -7.50 -8.88
C ARG A 178 -8.39 -6.41 -8.69
N LEU A 179 -9.56 -6.80 -8.18
CA LEU A 179 -10.55 -5.84 -7.70
C LEU A 179 -10.04 -5.26 -6.38
N VAL A 180 -10.18 -3.95 -6.22
CA VAL A 180 -9.86 -3.29 -4.96
C VAL A 180 -10.84 -3.80 -3.89
N ALA A 181 -10.31 -4.23 -2.75
CA ALA A 181 -11.15 -4.75 -1.69
C ALA A 181 -12.01 -3.64 -1.06
N GLN A 182 -13.18 -4.02 -0.56
CA GLN A 182 -14.11 -3.13 0.16
C GLN A 182 -13.82 -3.09 1.67
N GLY A 183 -13.12 -4.10 2.17
CA GLY A 183 -12.84 -4.34 3.58
C GLY A 183 -11.42 -4.85 3.81
N LEU A 184 -10.96 -4.83 5.05
CA LEU A 184 -9.75 -5.55 5.47
C LEU A 184 -10.18 -6.94 5.95
N ASN A 185 -9.86 -7.99 5.19
CA ASN A 185 -10.13 -9.37 5.56
C ASN A 185 -8.79 -10.05 5.84
N ILE A 186 -8.52 -10.27 7.12
CA ILE A 186 -7.22 -10.66 7.63
C ILE A 186 -7.27 -12.12 8.07
N LEU A 187 -6.35 -12.92 7.52
CA LEU A 187 -6.03 -14.24 8.06
C LEU A 187 -4.83 -14.11 9.01
N LEU A 188 -5.08 -14.23 10.32
CA LEU A 188 -4.07 -14.22 11.36
C LEU A 188 -3.59 -15.66 11.65
N ILE A 189 -2.30 -15.90 11.47
CA ILE A 189 -1.66 -17.19 11.72
C ILE A 189 -0.73 -17.03 12.91
N LEU A 190 -0.92 -17.87 13.91
CA LEU A 190 -0.04 -17.98 15.06
C LEU A 190 0.77 -19.26 14.92
N GLY A 191 2.08 -19.10 14.70
CA GLY A 191 3.01 -20.19 14.49
C GLY A 191 3.36 -20.95 15.78
N GLU A 192 4.47 -21.68 15.75
CA GLU A 192 4.95 -22.44 16.90
C GLU A 192 5.37 -21.51 18.06
N ASN A 193 5.03 -21.88 19.31
CA ASN A 193 5.31 -21.08 20.51
C ASN A 193 6.63 -21.42 21.22
N GLN A 194 7.22 -22.56 20.90
CA GLN A 194 8.44 -23.08 21.53
C GLN A 194 9.18 -23.96 20.54
N ILE A 195 10.37 -23.55 20.12
CA ILE A 195 11.21 -24.41 19.28
C ILE A 195 11.97 -25.38 20.18
N HIS A 196 11.53 -26.65 20.20
CA HIS A 196 12.23 -27.72 20.89
C HIS A 196 13.32 -28.29 19.98
N ASN A 197 14.60 -27.99 20.28
CA ASN A 197 15.80 -28.52 19.63
C ASN A 197 15.97 -28.16 18.14
N ALA A 198 16.75 -27.12 17.88
CA ALA A 198 17.13 -26.72 16.52
C ALA A 198 17.92 -27.84 15.80
N VAL A 199 17.45 -28.20 14.60
CA VAL A 199 18.18 -28.97 13.57
C VAL A 199 19.39 -28.18 13.02
N VAL A 200 19.60 -26.93 13.49
CA VAL A 200 20.71 -26.06 13.11
C VAL A 200 21.51 -25.68 14.36
N GLU A 201 22.72 -26.23 14.54
CA GLU A 201 23.59 -25.99 15.70
C GLU A 201 23.87 -24.49 15.94
N GLN A 202 23.85 -23.67 14.88
CA GLN A 202 24.03 -22.21 14.93
C GLN A 202 22.77 -21.42 15.38
N ALA A 203 21.58 -22.02 15.34
CA ALA A 203 20.32 -21.38 15.77
C ALA A 203 19.92 -21.73 17.22
N SER A 204 20.62 -22.65 17.86
CA SER A 204 20.28 -23.21 19.19
C SER A 204 20.35 -22.21 20.35
N CYS A 205 21.12 -21.12 20.21
CA CYS A 205 21.16 -20.04 21.18
C CYS A 205 20.06 -18.98 20.97
N LEU A 206 19.48 -18.92 19.76
CA LEU A 206 18.64 -17.81 19.26
C LEU A 206 17.13 -18.00 19.52
N LEU A 207 16.68 -19.21 19.83
CA LEU A 207 15.25 -19.60 19.76
C LEU A 207 14.61 -19.90 21.13
N LYS A 208 15.25 -19.52 22.25
CA LYS A 208 14.72 -19.72 23.62
C LYS A 208 13.70 -18.66 24.05
N LEU A 209 12.84 -18.21 23.17
CA LEU A 209 11.77 -17.26 23.48
C LEU A 209 10.44 -18.00 23.46
N LYS A 210 9.78 -18.07 24.62
CA LYS A 210 8.44 -18.64 24.73
C LYS A 210 7.43 -17.56 24.34
N LEU A 211 6.78 -17.72 23.18
CA LEU A 211 5.74 -16.80 22.74
C LEU A 211 4.45 -17.03 23.54
N LYS A 212 3.72 -15.95 23.80
CA LYS A 212 2.42 -15.99 24.47
C LYS A 212 1.30 -15.86 23.43
N LEU A 213 1.25 -16.83 22.52
CA LEU A 213 0.42 -16.76 21.32
C LEU A 213 -1.04 -16.40 21.60
N GLU A 214 -1.67 -16.92 22.65
CA GLU A 214 -3.08 -16.62 22.96
C GLU A 214 -3.30 -15.17 23.43
N GLU A 215 -2.41 -14.63 24.27
CA GLU A 215 -2.47 -13.23 24.70
C GLU A 215 -2.22 -12.30 23.50
N GLU A 216 -1.25 -12.64 22.66
CA GLU A 216 -0.94 -11.95 21.41
C GLU A 216 -2.12 -12.03 20.43
N ALA A 217 -2.75 -13.20 20.25
CA ALA A 217 -3.93 -13.38 19.40
C ALA A 217 -5.04 -12.42 19.75
N ILE A 218 -5.34 -12.32 21.05
CA ILE A 218 -6.40 -11.46 21.57
C ILE A 218 -6.02 -10.00 21.39
N ALA A 219 -4.78 -9.62 21.68
CA ALA A 219 -4.32 -8.25 21.54
C ALA A 219 -4.31 -7.79 20.07
N LEU A 220 -3.86 -8.65 19.16
CA LEU A 220 -3.82 -8.40 17.72
C LEU A 220 -5.22 -8.39 17.11
N GLY A 221 -6.06 -9.38 17.44
CA GLY A 221 -7.46 -9.42 17.02
C GLY A 221 -8.21 -8.16 17.45
N LYS A 222 -8.06 -7.74 18.71
CA LYS A 222 -8.64 -6.48 19.21
C LYS A 222 -8.09 -5.26 18.49
N ALA A 223 -6.78 -5.18 18.22
CA ALA A 223 -6.17 -4.05 17.52
C ALA A 223 -6.78 -3.85 16.12
N PHE A 224 -7.06 -4.94 15.41
CA PHE A 224 -7.69 -4.92 14.10
C PHE A 224 -9.21 -4.70 14.18
N GLU A 225 -9.93 -5.31 15.12
CA GLU A 225 -11.37 -5.09 15.30
C GLU A 225 -11.69 -3.64 15.73
N GLN A 226 -10.82 -3.02 16.51
CA GLN A 226 -10.98 -1.65 17.00
C GLN A 226 -10.62 -0.59 15.95
N CYS A 227 -10.09 -0.96 14.78
CA CYS A 227 -9.71 0.03 13.76
C CYS A 227 -10.90 0.79 13.15
N GLY A 228 -12.14 0.31 13.34
CA GLY A 228 -13.37 0.95 12.87
C GLY A 228 -14.15 1.73 13.92
N ILE A 229 -13.57 1.94 15.11
CA ILE A 229 -14.25 2.48 16.29
C ILE A 229 -13.52 3.74 16.80
N ASP A 230 -14.24 4.80 17.13
CA ASP A 230 -13.67 6.02 17.72
C ASP A 230 -13.24 5.81 19.18
N ILE A 231 -12.59 6.84 19.77
CA ILE A 231 -12.13 6.86 21.17
C ILE A 231 -13.31 6.68 22.16
N GLN A 232 -14.55 6.92 21.72
CA GLN A 232 -15.78 6.81 22.51
C GLN A 232 -16.54 5.49 22.29
N GLY A 233 -16.08 4.61 21.40
CA GLY A 233 -16.73 3.32 21.12
C GLY A 233 -17.74 3.34 19.97
N ASN A 234 -17.87 4.43 19.21
CA ASN A 234 -18.80 4.53 18.09
C ASN A 234 -18.16 4.04 16.79
N LYS A 235 -18.94 3.33 15.95
CA LYS A 235 -18.52 3.01 14.58
C LYS A 235 -18.37 4.28 13.77
N ILE A 236 -17.22 4.45 13.12
CA ILE A 236 -16.97 5.58 12.22
C ILE A 236 -17.23 5.11 10.78
N ASP A 237 -18.27 5.63 10.13
CA ASP A 237 -18.67 5.23 8.77
C ASP A 237 -17.57 5.42 7.70
N THR A 238 -16.54 6.24 7.99
CA THR A 238 -15.41 6.46 7.10
C THR A 238 -14.33 5.37 7.19
N HIS A 239 -14.28 4.60 8.27
CA HIS A 239 -13.28 3.56 8.46
C HIS A 239 -13.65 2.27 7.72
N VAL A 240 -12.64 1.46 7.43
CA VAL A 240 -12.83 0.16 6.77
C VAL A 240 -13.37 -0.87 7.76
N SER A 241 -14.31 -1.71 7.31
CA SER A 241 -14.69 -2.90 8.06
C SER A 241 -13.51 -3.88 8.10
N CYS A 242 -13.06 -4.24 9.31
CA CYS A 242 -12.00 -5.21 9.50
C CYS A 242 -12.58 -6.54 10.04
N ASN A 243 -12.28 -7.63 9.35
CA ASN A 243 -12.64 -8.98 9.76
C ASN A 243 -11.36 -9.79 9.95
N VAL A 244 -11.23 -10.47 11.09
CA VAL A 244 -10.04 -11.26 11.42
C VAL A 244 -10.46 -12.71 11.67
N LYS A 245 -9.84 -13.63 10.93
CA LYS A 245 -9.91 -15.06 11.21
C LYS A 245 -8.55 -15.53 11.74
N THR A 246 -8.55 -16.22 12.87
CA THR A 246 -7.31 -16.73 13.49
C THR A 246 -7.16 -18.23 13.29
N LEU A 247 -5.97 -18.67 12.87
CA LEU A 247 -5.49 -20.05 12.89
C LEU A 247 -4.34 -20.19 13.90
N ILE A 248 -4.48 -21.13 14.83
CA ILE A 248 -3.46 -21.40 15.85
C ILE A 248 -2.74 -22.69 15.48
N GLN A 249 -1.43 -22.57 15.24
CA GLN A 249 -0.55 -23.68 14.88
C GLN A 249 -1.11 -24.61 13.79
N PRO A 250 -1.57 -24.06 12.64
CA PRO A 250 -2.23 -24.85 11.61
C PRO A 250 -1.27 -25.85 10.95
N THR A 251 -1.81 -26.95 10.40
CA THR A 251 -1.07 -27.71 9.38
C THR A 251 -1.01 -26.93 8.06
N VAL A 252 -0.13 -27.35 7.16
CA VAL A 252 -0.04 -26.77 5.81
C VAL A 252 -1.37 -26.92 5.06
N GLU A 253 -2.04 -28.07 5.18
CA GLU A 253 -3.33 -28.32 4.54
C GLU A 253 -4.43 -27.41 5.10
N GLN A 254 -4.45 -27.19 6.42
CA GLN A 254 -5.40 -26.27 7.04
C GLN A 254 -5.19 -24.83 6.60
N LEU A 255 -3.92 -24.41 6.51
CA LEU A 255 -3.56 -23.08 6.02
C LEU A 255 -4.00 -22.88 4.56
N ILE A 256 -3.69 -23.84 3.70
CA ILE A 256 -4.06 -23.78 2.27
C ILE A 256 -5.58 -23.79 2.12
N ALA A 257 -6.29 -24.69 2.79
CA ALA A 257 -7.74 -24.80 2.70
C ALA A 257 -8.45 -23.51 3.12
N GLU A 258 -7.92 -22.81 4.14
CA GLU A 258 -8.48 -21.53 4.58
C GLU A 258 -8.16 -20.40 3.58
N LEU A 259 -6.94 -20.34 3.05
CA LEU A 259 -6.55 -19.36 2.03
C LEU A 259 -7.37 -19.52 0.73
N GLU A 260 -7.66 -20.75 0.32
CA GLU A 260 -8.47 -21.10 -0.86
C GLU A 260 -9.96 -20.74 -0.72
N THR A 261 -10.39 -20.22 0.43
CA THR A 261 -11.73 -19.62 0.54
C THR A 261 -11.85 -18.29 -0.22
N ASP A 262 -10.73 -17.72 -0.68
CA ASP A 262 -10.63 -16.44 -1.42
C ASP A 262 -11.29 -15.25 -0.71
N ARG A 263 -11.32 -15.30 0.64
CA ARG A 263 -11.93 -14.25 1.47
C ARG A 263 -10.94 -13.19 1.92
N TYR A 264 -9.64 -13.48 1.86
CA TYR A 264 -8.59 -12.71 2.52
C TYR A 264 -7.82 -11.86 1.53
N ASN A 265 -7.51 -10.63 1.92
CA ASN A 265 -6.60 -9.74 1.19
C ASN A 265 -5.35 -9.41 2.00
N VAL A 266 -5.34 -9.71 3.29
CA VAL A 266 -4.19 -9.56 4.18
C VAL A 266 -3.92 -10.90 4.86
N LEU A 267 -2.66 -11.33 4.84
CA LEU A 267 -2.15 -12.41 5.67
C LEU A 267 -1.27 -11.80 6.75
N PHE A 268 -1.52 -12.17 8.01
CA PHE A 268 -0.71 -11.76 9.15
C PHE A 268 -0.13 -13.01 9.82
N TYR A 269 1.18 -13.14 9.86
CA TYR A 269 1.88 -14.22 10.55
C TYR A 269 2.59 -13.68 11.79
N ALA A 270 2.36 -14.31 12.94
CA ALA A 270 3.11 -14.10 14.17
C ALA A 270 3.68 -15.44 14.65
N GLY A 271 4.99 -15.51 14.84
CA GLY A 271 5.65 -16.75 15.20
C GLY A 271 7.16 -16.69 14.94
N HIS A 272 7.81 -17.84 15.03
CA HIS A 272 9.24 -17.95 14.76
C HIS A 272 9.55 -18.19 13.28
N GLY A 273 10.72 -17.72 12.87
CA GLY A 273 11.24 -17.92 11.54
C GLY A 273 12.76 -17.84 11.56
N VAL A 274 13.38 -18.45 10.56
CA VAL A 274 14.82 -18.41 10.36
C VAL A 274 15.16 -18.09 8.91
N PRO A 275 16.26 -17.37 8.63
CA PRO A 275 16.78 -17.23 7.27
C PRO A 275 17.13 -18.60 6.69
N ALA A 276 16.78 -18.81 5.42
CA ALA A 276 17.07 -20.01 4.65
C ALA A 276 17.08 -19.67 3.15
N PRO A 277 17.79 -20.43 2.30
CA PRO A 277 17.96 -20.10 0.88
C PRO A 277 16.64 -19.87 0.12
N ASP A 278 15.59 -20.64 0.43
CA ASP A 278 14.29 -20.60 -0.25
C ASP A 278 13.31 -19.56 0.33
N GLY A 279 13.81 -18.37 0.69
CA GLY A 279 13.00 -17.30 1.26
C GLY A 279 12.70 -17.48 2.74
N GLY A 280 13.59 -18.09 3.51
CA GLY A 280 13.38 -18.35 4.93
C GLY A 280 12.46 -19.53 5.22
N LEU A 281 12.41 -19.93 6.49
CA LEU A 281 11.51 -20.96 7.02
C LEU A 281 10.64 -20.35 8.11
N LEU A 282 9.32 -20.56 8.01
CA LEU A 282 8.35 -20.19 9.03
C LEU A 282 7.88 -21.43 9.78
N PHE A 283 7.87 -21.38 11.11
CA PHE A 283 7.44 -22.49 11.95
C PHE A 283 5.95 -22.38 12.21
N LEU A 284 5.14 -23.24 11.58
CA LEU A 284 3.69 -23.23 11.78
C LEU A 284 3.32 -23.95 13.06
N ARG A 285 3.92 -25.11 13.32
CA ARG A 285 3.70 -25.97 14.48
C ARG A 285 4.90 -26.91 14.65
N PRO A 286 4.99 -27.69 15.74
CA PRO A 286 6.09 -28.63 15.93
C PRO A 286 6.30 -29.52 14.70
N ASP A 287 7.54 -29.60 14.25
CA ASP A 287 7.99 -30.38 13.08
C ASP A 287 7.36 -29.99 11.73
N THR A 288 6.67 -28.85 11.65
CA THR A 288 6.03 -28.38 10.41
C THR A 288 6.49 -26.96 10.09
N THR A 289 7.18 -26.83 8.97
CA THR A 289 7.64 -25.54 8.44
C THR A 289 7.10 -25.30 7.05
N VAL A 290 7.09 -24.03 6.64
CA VAL A 290 6.82 -23.63 5.25
C VAL A 290 7.90 -22.64 4.81
N ASN A 291 8.43 -22.81 3.61
CA ASN A 291 9.40 -21.87 3.04
C ASN A 291 8.71 -20.73 2.28
N GLY A 292 9.46 -19.65 2.04
CA GLY A 292 8.95 -18.46 1.38
C GLY A 292 8.48 -18.71 -0.05
N THR A 293 9.22 -19.52 -0.81
CA THR A 293 8.90 -19.84 -2.22
C THR A 293 7.56 -20.56 -2.34
N GLU A 294 7.33 -21.61 -1.54
CA GLU A 294 6.09 -22.38 -1.50
C GLU A 294 4.91 -21.53 -1.02
N LEU A 295 5.11 -20.77 0.05
CA LEU A 295 4.07 -19.88 0.59
C LEU A 295 3.65 -18.85 -0.46
N ALA A 296 4.61 -18.25 -1.17
CA ALA A 296 4.32 -17.24 -2.18
C ALA A 296 3.39 -17.75 -3.29
N GLN A 297 3.55 -19.01 -3.73
CA GLN A 297 2.65 -19.62 -4.73
C GLN A 297 1.20 -19.61 -4.26
N VAL A 298 0.95 -19.98 -3.00
CA VAL A 298 -0.39 -20.01 -2.42
C VAL A 298 -0.93 -18.58 -2.25
N LEU A 299 -0.12 -17.66 -1.71
CA LEU A 299 -0.54 -16.28 -1.48
C LEU A 299 -0.93 -15.55 -2.78
N VAL A 300 -0.14 -15.73 -3.83
CA VAL A 300 -0.40 -15.09 -5.14
C VAL A 300 -1.67 -15.66 -5.76
N ARG A 301 -1.82 -16.99 -5.74
CA ARG A 301 -3.00 -17.69 -6.27
C ARG A 301 -4.29 -17.29 -5.54
N CYS A 302 -4.25 -17.15 -4.22
CA CYS A 302 -5.38 -16.76 -3.38
C CYS A 302 -5.58 -15.24 -3.27
N GLY A 303 -4.87 -14.44 -4.07
CA GLY A 303 -5.11 -12.99 -4.18
C GLY A 303 -4.67 -12.15 -2.98
N ILE A 304 -3.81 -12.65 -2.10
CA ILE A 304 -3.29 -11.90 -0.95
C ILE A 304 -2.51 -10.67 -1.43
N ILE A 305 -2.90 -9.48 -0.95
CA ILE A 305 -2.32 -8.19 -1.35
C ILE A 305 -1.19 -7.79 -0.41
N LEU A 306 -1.42 -7.93 0.90
CA LEU A 306 -0.43 -7.61 1.92
C LEU A 306 -0.13 -8.85 2.77
N ALA A 307 1.13 -9.23 2.85
CA ALA A 307 1.61 -10.23 3.81
C ALA A 307 2.46 -9.54 4.89
N VAL A 308 2.07 -9.70 6.15
CA VAL A 308 2.79 -9.14 7.31
C VAL A 308 3.39 -10.27 8.12
N PHE A 309 4.71 -10.25 8.28
CA PHE A 309 5.46 -11.23 9.05
C PHE A 309 6.03 -10.57 10.30
N ASN A 310 5.31 -10.72 11.41
CA ASN A 310 5.82 -10.43 12.74
C ASN A 310 6.68 -11.60 13.22
N THR A 311 7.79 -11.81 12.53
CA THR A 311 8.77 -12.86 12.82
C THR A 311 10.17 -12.32 12.59
N CYS A 312 11.08 -12.66 13.48
CA CYS A 312 12.45 -12.19 13.44
C CYS A 312 13.10 -12.57 12.09
N TRP A 313 13.95 -11.69 11.56
CA TRP A 313 14.81 -11.95 10.40
C TRP A 313 14.09 -12.22 9.06
N SER A 314 12.77 -12.01 8.96
CA SER A 314 12.02 -12.17 7.69
C SER A 314 12.47 -11.22 6.58
N ALA A 315 13.11 -10.10 6.91
CA ALA A 315 13.68 -9.16 5.94
C ALA A 315 15.19 -9.35 5.69
N GLN A 316 15.79 -10.42 6.21
CA GLN A 316 17.22 -10.70 6.08
C GLN A 316 17.47 -11.85 5.10
N PRO A 317 18.55 -11.79 4.31
CA PRO A 317 18.97 -12.92 3.49
C PRO A 317 19.58 -14.03 4.36
N ALA A 318 19.49 -15.27 3.87
CA ALA A 318 20.35 -16.34 4.37
C ALA A 318 21.81 -16.03 4.03
N VAL A 319 22.74 -16.59 4.81
CA VAL A 319 24.18 -16.43 4.59
C VAL A 319 24.85 -17.78 4.41
N GLU A 320 25.87 -17.82 3.56
CA GLU A 320 26.74 -18.99 3.36
C GLU A 320 28.19 -18.64 3.65
N ALA A 321 28.96 -19.61 4.13
CA ALA A 321 30.38 -19.44 4.39
C ALA A 321 31.17 -19.60 3.09
N VAL A 322 31.92 -18.56 2.70
CA VAL A 322 32.67 -18.51 1.44
C VAL A 322 34.15 -18.86 1.62
N SER A 323 34.67 -18.81 2.86
CA SER A 323 36.05 -19.19 3.17
C SER A 323 36.13 -20.19 4.33
N THR A 324 37.00 -21.19 4.17
CA THR A 324 37.33 -22.22 5.18
C THR A 324 38.53 -21.85 6.06
N SER A 325 39.05 -20.61 5.95
CA SER A 325 40.13 -20.11 6.82
C SER A 325 39.68 -19.89 8.27
N SER A 326 40.62 -19.70 9.19
CA SER A 326 40.39 -19.44 10.63
C SER A 326 39.51 -18.21 10.95
N ASN A 327 39.16 -17.42 9.95
CA ASN A 327 38.17 -16.34 10.02
C ASN A 327 37.17 -16.54 8.85
N PRO A 328 36.02 -17.19 9.07
CA PRO A 328 35.07 -17.46 7.99
C PRO A 328 34.42 -16.14 7.53
N LEU A 329 34.50 -15.87 6.23
CA LEU A 329 33.76 -14.78 5.60
C LEU A 329 32.38 -15.31 5.18
N PHE A 330 31.32 -14.63 5.60
CA PHE A 330 29.95 -14.94 5.22
C PHE A 330 29.48 -14.01 4.12
N GLN A 331 28.78 -14.59 3.13
CA GLN A 331 28.16 -13.84 2.05
C GLN A 331 26.65 -14.09 2.07
N ALA A 332 25.87 -13.03 1.88
CA ALA A 332 24.44 -13.15 1.77
C ALA A 332 24.04 -13.84 0.45
N ILE A 333 23.18 -14.85 0.55
CA ILE A 333 22.64 -15.58 -0.59
C ILE A 333 21.63 -14.67 -1.32
N PRO A 334 21.80 -14.42 -2.64
CA PRO A 334 20.83 -13.66 -3.41
C PRO A 334 19.41 -14.21 -3.29
N SER A 335 18.42 -13.31 -3.24
CA SER A 335 17.00 -13.67 -3.28
C SER A 335 16.56 -14.71 -2.23
N SER A 336 17.14 -14.67 -1.03
CA SER A 336 16.82 -15.61 0.06
C SER A 336 16.05 -14.98 1.24
N SER A 337 15.82 -13.66 1.21
CA SER A 337 14.97 -12.99 2.20
C SER A 337 13.49 -13.27 1.90
N LEU A 338 12.72 -13.68 2.92
CA LEU A 338 11.29 -13.95 2.80
C LEU A 338 10.55 -12.80 2.11
N ALA A 339 10.75 -11.57 2.58
CA ALA A 339 10.06 -10.41 2.02
C ALA A 339 10.38 -10.18 0.53
N LYS A 340 11.65 -10.34 0.14
CA LYS A 340 12.08 -10.19 -1.26
C LYS A 340 11.56 -11.32 -2.14
N VAL A 341 11.57 -12.57 -1.66
CA VAL A 341 11.06 -13.74 -2.38
C VAL A 341 9.58 -13.63 -2.67
N LEU A 342 8.76 -13.26 -1.68
CA LEU A 342 7.31 -13.13 -1.88
C LEU A 342 6.97 -12.03 -2.89
N ILE A 343 7.69 -10.90 -2.87
CA ILE A 343 7.51 -9.80 -3.83
C ILE A 343 7.93 -10.25 -5.23
N HIS A 344 9.08 -10.92 -5.36
CA HIS A 344 9.53 -11.52 -6.61
C HIS A 344 8.45 -12.43 -7.22
N HIS A 345 7.77 -13.23 -6.41
CA HIS A 345 6.71 -14.11 -6.90
C HIS A 345 5.38 -13.42 -7.23
N GLY A 346 5.19 -12.14 -6.89
CA GLY A 346 4.00 -11.37 -7.24
C GLY A 346 3.05 -11.08 -6.07
N VAL A 347 3.51 -11.20 -4.81
CA VAL A 347 2.78 -10.63 -3.66
C VAL A 347 2.95 -9.10 -3.70
N PRO A 348 1.87 -8.30 -3.76
CA PRO A 348 1.99 -6.85 -3.99
C PRO A 348 2.74 -6.06 -2.91
N ALA A 349 2.57 -6.42 -1.63
CA ALA A 349 3.26 -5.80 -0.52
C ALA A 349 3.60 -6.83 0.56
N VAL A 350 4.82 -6.73 1.10
CA VAL A 350 5.29 -7.63 2.16
C VAL A 350 6.01 -6.81 3.21
N LEU A 351 5.57 -6.94 4.46
CA LEU A 351 6.22 -6.36 5.63
C LEU A 351 6.91 -7.46 6.41
N GLY A 352 8.22 -7.37 6.59
CA GLY A 352 9.01 -8.27 7.44
C GLY A 352 9.78 -7.50 8.50
N MET A 353 10.41 -8.21 9.43
CA MET A 353 11.30 -7.64 10.45
C MET A 353 12.76 -7.86 10.07
N ARG A 354 13.58 -6.83 10.23
CA ARG A 354 15.03 -6.90 9.98
C ARG A 354 15.78 -7.69 11.05
N ASP A 355 15.46 -7.49 12.31
CA ASP A 355 16.11 -8.15 13.45
C ASP A 355 15.04 -8.63 14.45
N SER A 356 15.47 -9.05 15.64
CA SER A 356 14.57 -9.34 16.75
C SER A 356 13.82 -8.09 17.21
N ILE A 357 12.51 -8.23 17.40
CA ILE A 357 11.61 -7.21 17.93
C ILE A 357 11.00 -7.74 19.23
N THR A 358 10.83 -6.88 20.24
CA THR A 358 10.15 -7.29 21.47
C THR A 358 8.64 -7.32 21.28
N ASP A 359 7.92 -8.15 22.06
CA ASP A 359 6.47 -8.26 21.98
C ASP A 359 5.76 -6.91 22.16
N SER A 360 6.29 -6.05 23.05
CA SER A 360 5.71 -4.72 23.30
C SER A 360 5.87 -3.76 22.12
N GLU A 361 7.02 -3.77 21.46
CA GLU A 361 7.30 -2.95 20.27
C GLU A 361 6.49 -3.45 19.09
N ALA A 362 6.42 -4.77 18.89
CA ALA A 362 5.62 -5.39 17.85
C ALA A 362 4.14 -5.04 18.02
N LEU A 363 3.58 -5.18 19.23
CA LEU A 363 2.19 -4.83 19.49
C LEU A 363 1.92 -3.34 19.24
N SER A 364 2.79 -2.46 19.72
CA SER A 364 2.67 -1.01 19.50
C SER A 364 2.69 -0.65 18.01
N PHE A 365 3.57 -1.30 17.24
CA PHE A 365 3.64 -1.16 15.79
C PHE A 365 2.33 -1.60 15.14
N ILE A 366 1.86 -2.82 15.45
CA ILE A 366 0.69 -3.41 14.79
C ILE A 366 -0.57 -2.61 15.12
N GLN A 367 -0.72 -2.09 16.34
CA GLN A 367 -1.84 -1.22 16.69
C GLN A 367 -1.87 0.07 15.86
N ALA A 368 -0.72 0.73 15.71
CA ALA A 368 -0.63 1.95 14.90
C ALA A 368 -0.82 1.66 13.40
N PHE A 369 -0.23 0.57 12.92
CA PHE A 369 -0.33 0.13 11.53
C PHE A 369 -1.76 -0.28 11.16
N ALA A 370 -2.41 -1.10 12.00
CA ALA A 370 -3.81 -1.52 11.82
C ALA A 370 -4.77 -0.33 11.80
N ARG A 371 -4.58 0.65 12.70
CA ARG A 371 -5.37 1.87 12.71
C ARG A 371 -5.20 2.66 11.41
N ALA A 372 -3.96 2.88 10.98
CA ALA A 372 -3.66 3.58 9.74
C ALA A 372 -4.24 2.88 8.49
N LEU A 373 -4.19 1.55 8.44
CA LEU A 373 -4.87 0.78 7.38
C LEU A 373 -6.40 0.92 7.46
N GLY A 374 -6.97 0.91 8.67
CA GLY A 374 -8.40 1.14 8.90
C GLY A 374 -8.87 2.54 8.47
N GLU A 375 -7.96 3.52 8.49
CA GLU A 375 -8.13 4.88 7.95
C GLU A 375 -7.97 4.95 6.42
N ARG A 376 -7.80 3.80 5.74
CA ARG A 376 -7.59 3.67 4.27
C ARG A 376 -6.29 4.31 3.78
N LEU A 377 -5.30 4.50 4.66
CA LEU A 377 -3.99 4.99 4.24
C LEU A 377 -3.28 3.92 3.40
N PRO A 378 -2.55 4.31 2.33
CA PRO A 378 -1.68 3.41 1.60
C PRO A 378 -0.67 2.71 2.52
N VAL A 379 -0.26 1.48 2.17
CA VAL A 379 0.58 0.63 3.03
C VAL A 379 1.88 1.33 3.46
N ASP A 380 2.55 2.01 2.54
CA ASP A 380 3.79 2.76 2.80
C ASP A 380 3.57 3.94 3.77
N GLN A 381 2.46 4.66 3.62
CA GLN A 381 2.06 5.69 4.57
C GLN A 381 1.72 5.09 5.95
N ALA A 382 0.98 3.98 5.99
CA ALA A 382 0.60 3.32 7.23
C ALA A 382 1.83 2.82 8.01
N VAL A 383 2.85 2.29 7.31
CA VAL A 383 4.13 1.92 7.93
C VAL A 383 4.84 3.16 8.48
N ALA A 384 4.87 4.28 7.75
CA ALA A 384 5.49 5.52 8.22
C ALA A 384 4.82 6.04 9.53
N VAL A 385 3.48 6.04 9.59
CA VAL A 385 2.72 6.39 10.80
C VAL A 385 3.08 5.46 11.96
N ALA A 386 3.14 4.15 11.72
CA ALA A 386 3.50 3.19 12.76
C ALA A 386 4.94 3.37 13.26
N ARG A 387 5.89 3.68 12.37
CA ARG A 387 7.27 4.00 12.75
C ARG A 387 7.36 5.29 13.59
N GLN A 388 6.59 6.32 13.25
CA GLN A 388 6.50 7.55 14.04
C GLN A 388 5.96 7.28 15.45
N GLN A 389 4.96 6.40 15.58
CA GLN A 389 4.43 6.00 16.89
C GLN A 389 5.50 5.26 17.72
N LEU A 390 6.21 4.30 17.13
CA LEU A 390 7.31 3.62 17.80
C LEU A 390 8.40 4.60 18.24
N LEU A 391 8.76 5.55 17.38
CA LEU A 391 9.74 6.57 17.70
C LEU A 391 9.33 7.41 18.92
N ALA A 392 8.06 7.80 19.01
CA ALA A 392 7.55 8.59 20.13
C ALA A 392 7.61 7.82 21.46
N LEU A 393 7.25 6.54 21.43
CA LEU A 393 7.20 5.64 22.59
C LEU A 393 8.61 5.22 23.05
N TYR A 394 9.44 4.73 22.13
CA TYR A 394 10.71 4.06 22.43
C TYR A 394 11.95 4.93 22.21
N LYS A 395 11.78 6.15 21.68
CA LYS A 395 12.83 7.14 21.38
C LYS A 395 13.67 6.78 20.16
N PHE A 396 14.33 7.82 19.62
CA PHE A 396 15.14 7.72 18.40
C PHE A 396 16.32 6.77 18.55
N ASN A 397 16.89 6.63 19.75
CA ASN A 397 18.10 5.86 19.97
C ASN A 397 17.88 4.34 20.13
N GLN A 398 16.64 3.87 19.94
CA GLN A 398 16.29 2.45 19.93
C GLN A 398 15.98 1.99 18.51
N PRO A 399 16.37 0.76 18.11
CA PRO A 399 16.22 0.31 16.73
C PRO A 399 14.78 -0.02 16.35
N ALA A 400 13.84 -0.10 17.31
CA ALA A 400 12.46 -0.57 17.13
C ALA A 400 11.75 0.00 15.90
N TRP A 401 11.81 1.32 15.68
CA TRP A 401 11.17 2.01 14.55
C TRP A 401 11.81 1.70 13.19
N THR A 402 13.00 1.11 13.18
CA THR A 402 13.74 0.71 11.98
C THR A 402 13.56 -0.77 11.63
N LEU A 403 12.99 -1.58 12.53
CA LEU A 403 12.88 -3.04 12.37
C LEU A 403 11.87 -3.45 11.30
N PRO A 404 10.67 -2.83 11.19
CA PRO A 404 9.71 -3.18 10.15
C PRO A 404 10.23 -2.72 8.79
N ILE A 405 10.43 -3.66 7.87
CA ILE A 405 10.91 -3.43 6.51
C ILE A 405 9.76 -3.72 5.54
N LEU A 406 9.33 -2.69 4.82
CA LEU A 406 8.29 -2.80 3.80
C LEU A 406 8.93 -2.98 2.44
N TYR A 407 8.64 -4.10 1.78
CA TYR A 407 8.81 -4.25 0.35
C TYR A 407 7.49 -4.04 -0.38
N MET A 408 7.54 -3.35 -1.50
CA MET A 408 6.40 -3.18 -2.41
C MET A 408 6.78 -3.58 -3.83
N HIS A 409 5.86 -4.26 -4.51
CA HIS A 409 5.95 -4.52 -5.93
C HIS A 409 5.98 -3.19 -6.71
N PRO A 410 6.83 -3.06 -7.76
CA PRO A 410 6.98 -1.80 -8.52
C PRO A 410 5.68 -1.32 -9.18
N GLU A 411 4.77 -2.22 -9.51
CA GLU A 411 3.46 -1.86 -10.11
C GLU A 411 2.35 -1.61 -9.07
N PHE A 412 2.59 -1.89 -7.78
CA PHE A 412 1.56 -1.74 -6.76
C PHE A 412 1.49 -0.32 -6.22
N ASN A 413 0.32 0.33 -6.21
CA ASN A 413 0.18 1.72 -5.78
C ASN A 413 0.04 1.91 -4.25
N GLY A 414 0.10 0.83 -3.46
CA GLY A 414 -0.01 0.87 -2.00
C GLY A 414 -1.44 0.87 -1.45
N VAL A 415 -2.46 0.94 -2.30
CA VAL A 415 -3.85 1.01 -1.87
C VAL A 415 -4.39 -0.41 -1.65
N LEU A 416 -4.74 -0.76 -0.40
CA LEU A 416 -5.38 -2.05 -0.09
C LEU A 416 -6.89 -2.04 -0.29
N VAL A 417 -7.52 -0.91 0.04
CA VAL A 417 -8.97 -0.72 0.10
C VAL A 417 -9.30 0.59 -0.60
N GLN A 418 -10.44 0.67 -1.30
CA GLN A 418 -10.81 1.87 -2.04
C GLN A 418 -10.77 3.13 -1.14
N PRO A 419 -10.08 4.21 -1.55
CA PRO A 419 -10.12 5.49 -0.85
C PRO A 419 -11.54 6.07 -0.79
N LEU A 420 -11.86 6.84 0.26
CA LEU A 420 -13.20 7.43 0.44
C LEU A 420 -13.59 8.38 -0.69
N GLU A 421 -12.62 9.05 -1.32
CA GLU A 421 -12.85 9.97 -2.42
C GLU A 421 -13.38 9.23 -3.66
N GLN A 422 -12.91 8.01 -3.89
CA GLN A 422 -13.42 7.12 -4.94
C GLN A 422 -14.80 6.59 -4.55
N ILE A 423 -15.05 6.25 -3.28
CA ILE A 423 -16.41 5.87 -2.81
C ILE A 423 -17.42 7.04 -2.90
N ARG A 424 -16.95 8.29 -2.79
CA ARG A 424 -17.79 9.49 -2.95
C ARG A 424 -18.08 9.84 -4.41
N THR A 425 -17.24 9.41 -5.36
CA THR A 425 -17.41 9.64 -6.80
C THR A 425 -17.97 8.42 -7.54
N GLU A 426 -17.78 7.22 -7.01
CA GLU A 426 -18.50 5.99 -7.33
C GLU A 426 -19.74 5.94 -6.42
N MET A 427 -20.86 6.53 -6.84
CA MET A 427 -22.13 6.19 -6.17
C MET A 427 -22.29 4.67 -6.21
N PRO A 428 -22.54 4.01 -5.08
CA PRO A 428 -22.61 2.55 -5.02
C PRO A 428 -23.75 2.09 -5.92
N ASN A 429 -23.39 1.39 -7.00
CA ASN A 429 -24.34 0.77 -7.93
C ASN A 429 -25.09 -0.43 -7.31
N THR A 430 -24.98 -0.65 -6.00
CA THR A 430 -25.57 -1.80 -5.28
C THR A 430 -25.75 -1.50 -3.79
N ALA A 431 -26.47 -0.44 -3.44
CA ALA A 431 -27.02 -0.27 -2.09
C ALA A 431 -28.53 -0.03 -2.17
N VAL A 432 -29.25 -1.05 -2.64
CA VAL A 432 -30.67 -1.23 -2.35
C VAL A 432 -30.78 -1.62 -0.87
N THR A 433 -30.72 -0.65 0.04
CA THR A 433 -31.29 -0.78 1.39
C THR A 433 -31.54 0.62 1.94
N GLY A 434 -32.81 1.04 1.98
CA GLY A 434 -33.26 2.12 2.88
C GLY A 434 -34.16 3.19 2.27
N PHE A 435 -34.27 3.28 0.94
CA PHE A 435 -35.14 4.27 0.30
C PHE A 435 -36.23 3.58 -0.51
N GLY A 436 -37.47 4.01 -0.30
CA GLY A 436 -38.66 3.46 -0.93
C GLY A 436 -38.56 3.41 -2.45
N ASP A 437 -39.32 2.49 -3.02
CA ASP A 437 -39.43 2.17 -4.45
C ASP A 437 -39.33 3.42 -5.35
N VAL A 438 -38.16 3.62 -5.98
CA VAL A 438 -38.01 4.64 -7.01
C VAL A 438 -38.48 4.01 -8.32
N PRO A 439 -39.55 4.51 -8.95
CA PRO A 439 -40.07 3.95 -10.18
C PRO A 439 -39.00 4.13 -11.27
N ARG A 440 -38.59 3.03 -11.88
CA ARG A 440 -37.55 3.01 -12.91
C ARG A 440 -37.93 3.95 -14.04
N ALA A 441 -37.02 4.83 -14.44
CA ALA A 441 -37.23 5.74 -15.54
C ALA A 441 -36.16 5.56 -16.61
N TRP A 442 -36.53 5.89 -17.84
CA TRP A 442 -35.69 5.72 -19.03
C TRP A 442 -35.81 6.95 -19.92
N LEU A 443 -34.69 7.33 -20.54
CA LEU A 443 -34.70 8.23 -21.68
C LEU A 443 -34.56 7.36 -22.93
N ARG A 444 -35.46 7.49 -23.90
CA ARG A 444 -35.37 6.73 -25.17
C ARG A 444 -35.29 7.66 -26.36
N LEU A 445 -34.51 7.28 -27.36
CA LEU A 445 -34.52 7.96 -28.65
C LEU A 445 -35.87 7.71 -29.35
N TYR A 446 -36.63 8.77 -29.60
CA TYR A 446 -37.95 8.68 -30.24
C TYR A 446 -37.77 8.54 -31.75
N ASN A 447 -38.06 7.35 -32.29
CA ASN A 447 -37.98 7.08 -33.72
C ASN A 447 -39.35 6.63 -34.26
N PRO A 448 -40.07 7.44 -35.06
CA PRO A 448 -41.42 7.11 -35.53
C PRO A 448 -41.44 6.13 -36.72
N VAL A 449 -40.30 5.76 -37.32
CA VAL A 449 -40.24 4.91 -38.52
C VAL A 449 -39.24 3.76 -38.32
N GLY A 450 -39.75 2.53 -38.20
CA GLY A 450 -39.07 1.29 -38.59
C GLY A 450 -37.95 0.75 -37.67
N ASN A 451 -38.27 -0.32 -36.93
CA ASN A 451 -37.46 -1.51 -36.63
C ASN A 451 -35.92 -1.37 -36.46
N THR A 452 -35.46 -0.35 -35.73
CA THR A 452 -34.07 -0.24 -35.26
C THR A 452 -34.10 -0.23 -33.74
N ALA A 453 -33.17 -0.96 -33.09
CA ALA A 453 -33.10 -1.03 -31.63
C ALA A 453 -33.06 0.39 -31.04
N ALA A 454 -34.11 0.77 -30.30
CA ALA A 454 -34.20 2.09 -29.69
C ALA A 454 -33.02 2.24 -28.72
N GLN A 455 -32.22 3.30 -28.89
CA GLN A 455 -31.21 3.63 -27.90
C GLN A 455 -31.96 4.10 -26.64
N VAL A 456 -31.80 3.34 -25.56
CA VAL A 456 -32.44 3.59 -24.28
C VAL A 456 -31.36 3.77 -23.23
N TRP A 457 -31.48 4.84 -22.45
CA TRP A 457 -30.57 5.15 -21.35
C TRP A 457 -31.32 5.02 -20.02
N PRO A 458 -30.87 4.14 -19.09
CA PRO A 458 -31.43 4.07 -17.75
C PRO A 458 -31.23 5.36 -16.97
N VAL A 459 -32.24 5.74 -16.20
CA VAL A 459 -32.16 6.78 -15.16
C VAL A 459 -32.12 6.08 -13.80
N GLU A 460 -31.16 5.15 -13.64
CA GLU A 460 -31.06 4.23 -12.49
C GLU A 460 -30.44 4.86 -11.23
N THR A 461 -29.56 5.86 -11.39
CA THR A 461 -28.77 6.47 -10.30
C THR A 461 -29.39 7.73 -9.72
N GLY A 462 -30.62 8.09 -10.13
CA GLY A 462 -31.26 9.33 -9.69
C GLY A 462 -30.63 10.62 -10.23
N LEU A 463 -29.60 10.54 -11.08
CA LEU A 463 -29.00 11.65 -11.83
C LEU A 463 -28.44 11.14 -13.17
N VAL A 464 -28.86 11.74 -14.28
CA VAL A 464 -28.41 11.47 -15.64
C VAL A 464 -27.94 12.77 -16.28
N ARG A 465 -26.68 12.81 -16.72
CA ARG A 465 -26.07 13.94 -17.40
C ARG A 465 -26.24 13.80 -18.90
N VAL A 466 -26.70 14.88 -19.54
CA VAL A 466 -26.87 14.96 -20.98
C VAL A 466 -25.92 16.00 -21.55
N GLY A 467 -25.19 15.65 -22.61
CA GLY A 467 -24.30 16.60 -23.28
C GLY A 467 -23.53 15.99 -24.44
N ARG A 468 -22.70 16.81 -25.08
CA ARG A 468 -21.87 16.39 -26.23
C ARG A 468 -20.54 15.77 -25.82
N GLY A 469 -20.05 16.05 -24.60
CA GLY A 469 -18.76 15.54 -24.13
C GLY A 469 -18.82 14.08 -23.71
N GLU A 470 -17.69 13.37 -23.79
CA GLU A 470 -17.56 11.94 -23.42
C GLU A 470 -17.78 11.65 -21.93
N GLY A 471 -17.86 12.68 -21.08
CA GLY A 471 -18.15 12.55 -19.64
C GLY A 471 -19.63 12.67 -19.26
N ASN A 472 -20.56 12.54 -20.21
CA ASN A 472 -22.01 12.53 -19.96
C ASN A 472 -22.58 11.12 -20.14
N ASP A 473 -23.64 10.81 -19.38
CA ASP A 473 -24.32 9.50 -19.43
C ASP A 473 -25.14 9.35 -20.73
N VAL A 474 -25.72 10.45 -21.22
CA VAL A 474 -26.39 10.55 -22.52
C VAL A 474 -25.58 11.46 -23.42
N ILE A 475 -24.87 10.85 -24.37
CA ILE A 475 -24.07 11.57 -25.35
C ILE A 475 -24.94 11.92 -26.56
N VAL A 476 -25.20 13.21 -26.75
CA VAL A 476 -25.89 13.74 -27.94
C VAL A 476 -24.87 14.48 -28.79
N SER A 477 -24.39 13.81 -29.84
CA SER A 477 -23.34 14.29 -30.74
C SER A 477 -23.82 15.33 -31.77
N GLU A 478 -24.68 16.26 -31.35
CA GLU A 478 -25.19 17.35 -32.19
C GLU A 478 -24.45 18.66 -31.92
N GLN A 479 -24.16 19.44 -32.96
CA GLN A 479 -23.34 20.65 -32.85
C GLN A 479 -23.94 21.74 -31.94
N TRP A 480 -25.27 21.77 -31.80
CA TRP A 480 -26.02 22.70 -30.94
C TRP A 480 -26.17 22.21 -29.50
N VAL A 481 -25.63 21.05 -29.14
CA VAL A 481 -25.61 20.55 -27.77
C VAL A 481 -24.30 20.94 -27.09
N SER A 482 -24.39 21.63 -25.95
CA SER A 482 -23.25 21.97 -25.08
C SER A 482 -22.49 20.73 -24.60
N SER A 483 -21.19 20.89 -24.29
CA SER A 483 -20.35 19.80 -23.77
C SER A 483 -20.92 19.17 -22.50
N LYS A 484 -21.53 19.98 -21.63
CA LYS A 484 -22.48 19.58 -20.58
C LYS A 484 -23.75 20.41 -20.81
N HIS A 485 -24.90 19.78 -21.03
CA HIS A 485 -26.11 20.47 -21.48
C HIS A 485 -27.16 20.56 -20.38
N ALA A 486 -27.55 19.41 -19.84
CA ALA A 486 -28.60 19.33 -18.84
C ALA A 486 -28.40 18.12 -17.93
N GLU A 487 -29.11 18.11 -16.81
CA GLU A 487 -29.15 17.01 -15.86
C GLU A 487 -30.60 16.61 -15.59
N ILE A 488 -30.88 15.32 -15.61
CA ILE A 488 -32.15 14.73 -15.21
C ILE A 488 -31.94 14.07 -13.85
N PHE A 489 -32.69 14.46 -12.82
CA PHE A 489 -32.54 13.86 -11.49
C PHE A 489 -33.86 13.65 -10.76
N CYS A 490 -33.85 12.80 -9.75
CA CYS A 490 -35.01 12.48 -8.94
C CYS A 490 -34.96 13.20 -7.58
N ARG A 491 -36.06 13.79 -7.13
CA ARG A 491 -36.21 14.29 -5.76
C ARG A 491 -37.31 13.52 -5.02
N HIS A 492 -36.98 13.11 -3.80
CA HIS A 492 -37.93 12.52 -2.86
C HIS A 492 -38.61 13.62 -2.04
N SER A 493 -39.92 13.46 -1.81
CA SER A 493 -40.65 14.28 -0.84
C SER A 493 -40.35 13.79 0.58
N SER A 494 -40.09 14.73 1.49
CA SER A 494 -39.68 14.47 2.88
C SER A 494 -40.71 13.66 3.70
N ASP A 495 -41.96 13.59 3.24
CA ASP A 495 -43.09 13.00 3.97
C ASP A 495 -43.29 11.49 3.74
N GLY A 496 -42.46 10.83 2.92
CA GLY A 496 -42.50 9.37 2.69
C GLY A 496 -43.80 8.82 2.06
N LYS A 497 -44.80 9.68 1.81
CA LYS A 497 -46.13 9.33 1.25
C LYS A 497 -46.32 9.75 -0.21
N THR A 498 -45.43 10.58 -0.75
CA THR A 498 -45.56 11.14 -2.09
C THR A 498 -44.58 10.45 -3.04
N LYS A 499 -45.08 10.03 -4.21
CA LYS A 499 -44.27 9.38 -5.25
C LYS A 499 -43.09 10.29 -5.64
N PRO A 500 -41.88 9.74 -5.87
CA PRO A 500 -40.72 10.52 -6.29
C PRO A 500 -40.98 11.21 -7.64
N ASN A 501 -40.51 12.45 -7.76
CA ASN A 501 -40.67 13.27 -8.97
C ASN A 501 -39.31 13.47 -9.66
N TYR A 502 -39.30 13.31 -10.97
CA TYR A 502 -38.13 13.59 -11.80
C TYR A 502 -38.13 15.05 -12.24
N PHE A 503 -36.94 15.63 -12.37
CA PHE A 503 -36.70 17.00 -12.79
C PHE A 503 -35.62 17.04 -13.85
N LEU A 504 -35.76 17.99 -14.77
CA LEU A 504 -34.74 18.36 -15.74
C LEU A 504 -34.22 19.74 -15.40
N ARG A 505 -32.91 19.87 -15.22
CA ARG A 505 -32.22 21.15 -15.07
C ARG A 505 -31.38 21.42 -16.30
N ASP A 506 -31.75 22.46 -17.03
CA ASP A 506 -30.96 22.98 -18.15
C ASP A 506 -29.91 23.97 -17.63
N PHE A 507 -28.69 23.89 -18.15
CA PHE A 507 -27.65 24.90 -17.95
C PHE A 507 -26.86 25.15 -19.25
N SER A 508 -27.51 24.88 -20.38
CA SER A 508 -26.87 24.84 -21.69
C SER A 508 -26.77 26.22 -22.33
N ARG A 509 -25.95 26.34 -23.39
CA ARG A 509 -25.81 27.60 -24.12
C ARG A 509 -27.07 27.98 -24.89
N TYR A 510 -27.83 26.97 -25.35
CA TYR A 510 -28.96 27.16 -26.25
C TYR A 510 -30.29 26.68 -25.65
N GLY A 511 -30.35 26.24 -24.41
CA GLY A 511 -31.58 25.74 -23.80
C GLY A 511 -32.05 24.39 -24.34
N THR A 512 -33.02 23.82 -23.64
CA THR A 512 -33.67 22.55 -23.97
C THR A 512 -35.11 22.84 -24.38
N LEU A 513 -35.60 22.19 -25.44
CA LEU A 513 -37.00 22.23 -25.84
C LEU A 513 -37.71 21.04 -25.21
N VAL A 514 -38.86 21.27 -24.58
CA VAL A 514 -39.69 20.25 -23.95
C VAL A 514 -41.11 20.29 -24.50
N SER A 515 -41.77 19.14 -24.62
CA SER A 515 -43.14 19.01 -25.13
C SER A 515 -43.90 17.93 -24.38
N ASN A 516 -45.07 18.30 -23.84
CA ASN A 516 -46.00 17.41 -23.14
C ASN A 516 -47.31 17.18 -23.93
N THR A 517 -47.82 18.22 -24.60
CA THR A 517 -49.13 18.21 -25.30
C THR A 517 -49.04 18.69 -26.77
N GLN A 518 -47.97 18.32 -27.47
CA GLN A 518 -47.62 18.69 -28.87
C GLN A 518 -47.08 20.12 -29.09
N GLU A 519 -47.13 21.01 -28.10
CA GLU A 519 -46.45 22.31 -28.18
C GLU A 519 -45.06 22.27 -27.56
N TRP A 520 -44.06 22.74 -28.30
CA TRP A 520 -42.67 22.82 -27.85
C TRP A 520 -42.40 24.13 -27.10
N GLN A 521 -41.91 24.01 -25.88
CA GLN A 521 -41.52 25.13 -25.02
C GLN A 521 -40.01 25.09 -24.80
N ARG A 522 -39.33 26.23 -24.94
CA ARG A 522 -37.89 26.31 -24.70
C ARG A 522 -37.64 26.72 -23.26
N ILE A 523 -36.93 25.87 -22.52
CA ILE A 523 -36.40 26.16 -21.20
C ILE A 523 -34.91 26.50 -21.32
N HIS A 524 -34.43 27.45 -20.52
CA HIS A 524 -33.03 27.87 -20.54
C HIS A 524 -32.58 28.28 -19.15
N HIS A 525 -31.53 27.65 -18.61
CA HIS A 525 -31.08 27.83 -17.21
C HIS A 525 -32.20 27.65 -16.17
N GLN A 526 -33.13 26.75 -16.45
CA GLN A 526 -34.31 26.49 -15.64
C GLN A 526 -34.41 25.03 -15.25
N GLU A 527 -35.13 24.80 -14.15
CA GLU A 527 -35.45 23.48 -13.66
C GLU A 527 -36.96 23.26 -13.79
N ILE A 528 -37.35 22.15 -14.42
CA ILE A 528 -38.76 21.79 -14.63
C ILE A 528 -39.03 20.35 -14.17
N PRO A 529 -40.24 20.03 -13.70
CA PRO A 529 -40.64 18.66 -13.46
C PRO A 529 -40.77 17.89 -14.78
N LEU A 530 -40.28 16.65 -14.81
CA LEU A 530 -40.48 15.70 -15.90
C LEU A 530 -41.67 14.79 -15.58
N ILE A 531 -42.49 14.52 -16.59
CA ILE A 531 -43.55 13.51 -16.53
C ILE A 531 -43.36 12.45 -17.60
N SER A 532 -43.85 11.24 -17.34
CA SER A 532 -43.77 10.12 -18.29
C SER A 532 -44.46 10.49 -19.63
N GLY A 533 -43.79 10.23 -20.75
CA GLY A 533 -44.23 10.57 -22.10
C GLY A 533 -43.74 11.94 -22.60
N MET A 534 -43.03 12.72 -21.78
CA MET A 534 -42.57 14.05 -22.18
C MET A 534 -41.39 13.96 -23.17
N GLN A 535 -41.46 14.72 -24.26
CA GLN A 535 -40.45 14.77 -25.30
C GLN A 535 -39.47 15.93 -25.09
N LEU A 536 -38.19 15.69 -25.37
CA LEU A 536 -37.06 16.57 -25.12
C LEU A 536 -36.21 16.70 -26.40
N LYS A 537 -35.77 17.92 -26.72
CA LYS A 537 -34.73 18.20 -27.72
C LYS A 537 -33.70 19.14 -27.12
N PHE A 538 -32.45 18.74 -27.14
CA PHE A 538 -31.36 19.53 -26.55
C PHE A 538 -30.81 20.53 -27.58
N GLY A 539 -30.85 21.82 -27.28
CA GLY A 539 -30.20 22.89 -28.06
C GLY A 539 -30.99 23.48 -29.24
N SER A 540 -31.56 22.65 -30.12
CA SER A 540 -32.22 23.13 -31.35
C SER A 540 -33.54 22.41 -31.64
N SER A 541 -34.46 23.08 -32.35
CA SER A 541 -35.71 22.49 -32.84
C SER A 541 -35.48 21.40 -33.90
N GLN A 542 -34.30 21.42 -34.53
CA GLN A 542 -33.82 20.41 -35.47
C GLN A 542 -33.13 19.21 -34.79
N GLY A 543 -32.96 19.24 -33.47
CA GLY A 543 -32.33 18.17 -32.71
C GLY A 543 -33.17 16.90 -32.64
N GLN A 544 -32.51 15.78 -32.37
CA GLN A 544 -33.12 14.50 -32.12
C GLN A 544 -34.13 14.55 -30.95
N ILE A 545 -35.23 13.81 -31.09
CA ILE A 545 -36.27 13.75 -30.08
C ILE A 545 -35.95 12.62 -29.11
N LEU A 546 -35.87 12.94 -27.83
CA LEU A 546 -35.74 11.99 -26.74
C LEU A 546 -37.03 12.00 -25.93
N GLU A 547 -37.52 10.84 -25.53
CA GLU A 547 -38.74 10.71 -24.73
C GLU A 547 -38.39 10.18 -23.34
N PHE A 548 -38.91 10.86 -22.32
CA PHE A 548 -38.73 10.47 -20.94
C PHE A 548 -39.90 9.61 -20.48
N ILE A 549 -39.63 8.43 -19.91
CA ILE A 549 -40.65 7.45 -19.52
C ILE A 549 -40.37 6.99 -18.09
N ILE A 550 -41.43 6.92 -17.28
CA ILE A 550 -41.43 6.29 -15.97
C ILE A 550 -42.23 4.98 -16.08
N GLU A 551 -41.63 3.87 -15.65
CA GLU A 551 -42.26 2.55 -15.60
C GLU A 551 -43.42 2.58 -14.59
N ALA A 552 -44.64 2.32 -15.08
CA ALA A 552 -45.79 2.18 -14.21
C ALA A 552 -45.69 0.84 -13.47
N GLN A 553 -45.62 0.87 -12.14
CA GLN A 553 -45.80 -0.34 -11.34
C GLN A 553 -47.21 -0.87 -11.58
N TYR A 554 -47.32 -1.98 -12.30
CA TYR A 554 -48.55 -2.78 -12.33
C TYR A 554 -48.79 -3.29 -10.90
N GLY A 555 -49.87 -2.84 -10.30
CA GLY A 555 -50.37 -3.44 -9.06
C GLY A 555 -51.12 -4.72 -9.36
N GLU A 556 -50.73 -5.78 -8.67
CA GLU A 556 -51.65 -6.69 -7.97
C GLU A 556 -51.13 -6.90 -6.54
#